data_AF-A0A081P6N5-F1
#
_entry.id   AF-A0A081P6N5-F1
#
_cell.length_a   1.000
_cell.length_b   1.000
_cell.length_c   1.000
_cell.angle_alpha   90.00
_cell.angle_beta   90.00
_cell.angle_gamma   90.00
#
_symmetry.space_group_name_H-M   'P 1'
#
loop_
_entity.id
_entity.type
_entity.pdbx_description
1 polymer ?
#
loop_
_entity_poly.entity_id
_entity_poly.type
_entity_poly.pdbx_seq_one_letter_code
_entity_poly.pdbx_strand_id
1 'polypeptide(L)'
;MKKISIMFLAFCLCLVFSVPMASAAAPENGKVVPVPNERVVKVLKDNKIDFSIVAGNIKLNQPTPEAVTKANNLLSSRFQLATSYPTSWVHMRNYDRVGSKKFDAATKTAFGAAFAAWAKNITTSWQELVGVAVAGYGMYYYINSETEDLYTFIEYSYREWGPGRFDHNGTFIGDYEILKEMRVTKNSNRTDGSYGTDARRSTILEPWF
;
A
#
# COMPACT_ATOMS: atom_id res chain seq x y z
N MET A 1 14.77 -33.74 14.88
CA MET A 1 13.95 -33.54 13.66
C MET A 1 12.84 -32.51 13.83
N LYS A 2 12.07 -32.48 14.94
CA LYS A 2 10.97 -31.52 15.18
C LYS A 2 11.32 -30.02 15.04
N LYS A 3 12.55 -29.59 15.37
CA LYS A 3 12.97 -28.17 15.28
C LYS A 3 13.21 -27.70 13.84
N ILE A 4 13.65 -28.59 12.95
CA ILE A 4 13.87 -28.28 11.53
C ILE A 4 12.54 -28.18 10.79
N SER A 5 11.56 -29.02 11.16
CA SER A 5 10.20 -28.95 10.62
C SER A 5 9.49 -27.64 10.97
N ILE A 6 9.74 -27.07 12.15
CA ILE A 6 9.16 -25.76 12.55
C ILE A 6 9.77 -24.61 11.76
N MET A 7 11.09 -24.61 11.53
CA MET A 7 11.74 -23.60 10.67
C MET A 7 11.32 -23.74 9.21
N PHE A 8 11.13 -24.96 8.72
CA PHE A 8 10.66 -25.21 7.37
C PHE A 8 9.18 -24.82 7.20
N LEU A 9 8.34 -25.03 8.22
CA LEU A 9 6.95 -24.55 8.23
C LEU A 9 6.88 -23.03 8.23
N ALA A 10 7.74 -22.36 9.00
CA ALA A 10 7.88 -20.90 8.98
C ALA A 10 8.39 -20.37 7.62
N PHE A 11 9.33 -21.07 6.99
CA PHE A 11 9.87 -20.73 5.67
C PHE A 11 8.85 -21.00 4.55
N CYS A 12 8.08 -22.08 4.64
CA CYS A 12 6.98 -22.38 3.72
C CYS A 12 5.81 -21.40 3.90
N LEU A 13 5.47 -21.00 5.13
CA LEU A 13 4.51 -19.93 5.38
C LEU A 13 4.95 -18.63 4.67
N CYS A 14 6.23 -18.29 4.67
CA CYS A 14 6.76 -17.16 3.89
C CYS A 14 6.71 -17.37 2.36
N LEU A 15 6.79 -18.62 1.89
CA LEU A 15 6.78 -18.96 0.45
C LEU A 15 5.37 -19.13 -0.14
N VAL A 16 4.36 -19.55 0.63
CA VAL A 16 2.96 -19.63 0.14
C VAL A 16 2.35 -18.23 -0.04
N PHE A 17 2.89 -17.21 0.62
CA PHE A 17 2.57 -15.81 0.32
C PHE A 17 3.26 -15.26 -0.96
N SER A 18 4.12 -16.03 -1.64
CA SER A 18 4.92 -15.55 -2.79
C SER A 18 4.73 -16.32 -4.11
N VAL A 19 3.64 -17.10 -4.26
CA VAL A 19 3.21 -17.65 -5.57
C VAL A 19 2.09 -16.76 -6.15
N PRO A 20 2.16 -16.30 -7.42
CA PRO A 20 1.35 -15.19 -7.90
C PRO A 20 -0.11 -15.61 -8.11
N MET A 21 -1.00 -15.17 -7.21
CA MET A 21 -2.44 -15.18 -7.43
C MET A 21 -2.80 -14.08 -8.44
N ALA A 22 -2.81 -14.41 -9.73
CA ALA A 22 -3.20 -13.51 -10.82
C ALA A 22 -4.70 -13.13 -10.85
N SER A 23 -5.48 -13.37 -9.78
CA SER A 23 -6.89 -12.99 -9.67
C SER A 23 -7.24 -12.22 -8.39
N ALA A 24 -6.26 -11.87 -7.56
CA ALA A 24 -6.46 -11.01 -6.40
C ALA A 24 -5.14 -10.31 -6.12
N ALA A 25 -4.80 -9.31 -6.94
CA ALA A 25 -3.70 -8.40 -6.65
C ALA A 25 -4.10 -7.48 -5.49
N ALA A 26 -4.16 -8.03 -4.27
CA ALA A 26 -3.83 -7.27 -3.09
C ALA A 26 -2.31 -7.03 -3.18
N PRO A 27 -1.82 -5.78 -3.26
CA PRO A 27 -0.38 -5.54 -3.31
C PRO A 27 0.23 -6.11 -2.04
N GLU A 28 1.28 -6.90 -2.23
CA GLU A 28 2.14 -7.51 -1.21
C GLU A 28 2.24 -6.64 0.05
N ASN A 29 2.31 -7.31 1.22
CA ASN A 29 2.85 -6.75 2.46
C ASN A 29 4.37 -6.43 2.34
N GLY A 30 4.84 -6.00 1.17
CA GLY A 30 6.02 -5.16 1.08
C GLY A 30 5.67 -3.84 1.75
N LYS A 31 6.52 -3.36 2.66
CA LYS A 31 6.39 -1.98 3.16
C LYS A 31 6.24 -1.08 1.93
N VAL A 32 5.04 -0.52 1.72
CA VAL A 32 4.83 0.41 0.61
C VAL A 32 5.74 1.59 0.91
N VAL A 33 6.87 1.65 0.21
CA VAL A 33 7.85 2.72 0.42
C VAL A 33 7.18 4.00 -0.08
N PRO A 34 7.07 5.05 0.76
CA PRO A 34 6.47 6.30 0.32
C PRO A 34 7.20 6.80 -0.90
N VAL A 35 6.45 7.09 -1.96
CA VAL A 35 7.01 7.58 -3.21
C VAL A 35 7.41 9.03 -2.98
N PRO A 36 8.70 9.39 -3.12
CA PRO A 36 9.14 10.76 -2.95
C PRO A 36 8.54 11.63 -4.06
N ASN A 37 8.29 12.90 -3.74
CA ASN A 37 7.73 13.84 -4.70
C ASN A 37 8.64 14.01 -5.92
N GLU A 38 8.18 13.53 -7.08
CA GLU A 38 8.94 13.52 -8.33
C GLU A 38 9.32 14.92 -8.80
N ARG A 39 8.45 15.92 -8.59
CA ARG A 39 8.71 17.31 -8.96
C ARG A 39 9.88 17.86 -8.16
N VAL A 40 9.91 17.62 -6.85
CA VAL A 40 11.00 18.04 -5.97
C VAL A 40 12.29 17.33 -6.36
N VAL A 41 12.24 16.00 -6.55
CA VAL A 41 13.38 15.20 -7.02
C VAL A 41 13.95 15.76 -8.33
N LYS A 42 13.09 16.10 -9.29
CA LYS A 42 13.48 16.69 -10.57
C LYS A 42 14.16 18.05 -10.38
N VAL A 43 13.61 18.94 -9.55
CA VAL A 43 14.22 20.25 -9.25
C VAL A 43 15.62 20.09 -8.67
N LEU A 44 15.81 19.16 -7.72
CA LEU A 44 17.12 18.93 -7.12
C LEU A 44 18.13 18.37 -8.13
N LYS A 45 17.73 17.37 -8.93
CA LYS A 45 18.56 16.77 -9.98
C LYS A 45 18.98 17.80 -11.04
N ASP A 46 18.02 18.57 -11.57
CA ASP A 46 18.27 19.58 -12.60
C ASP A 46 19.27 20.64 -12.13
N ASN A 47 19.30 20.92 -10.82
CA ASN A 47 20.16 21.94 -10.21
C ASN A 47 21.41 21.36 -9.51
N LYS A 48 21.70 20.07 -9.69
CA LYS A 48 22.85 19.36 -9.11
C LYS A 48 22.95 19.53 -7.59
N ILE A 49 21.81 19.44 -6.89
CA ILE A 49 21.75 19.45 -5.43
C ILE A 49 21.75 18.01 -4.94
N ASP A 50 22.68 17.67 -4.05
CA ASP A 50 22.79 16.33 -3.48
C ASP A 50 21.71 16.06 -2.42
N PHE A 51 21.02 14.94 -2.59
CA PHE A 51 19.98 14.48 -1.67
C PHE A 51 19.96 12.95 -1.57
N SER A 52 19.27 12.46 -0.55
CA SER A 52 18.95 11.06 -0.31
C SER A 52 17.45 10.92 -0.02
N ILE A 53 16.91 9.73 -0.23
CA ILE A 53 15.54 9.38 0.12
C ILE A 53 15.61 8.49 1.35
N VAL A 54 15.12 8.98 2.48
CA VAL A 54 15.12 8.27 3.76
C VAL A 54 13.68 8.04 4.17
N ALA A 55 13.27 6.77 4.25
CA ALA A 55 11.89 6.37 4.56
C ALA A 55 10.84 7.06 3.65
N GLY A 56 11.17 7.24 2.36
CA GLY A 56 10.30 7.87 1.37
C GLY A 56 10.23 9.41 1.45
N ASN A 57 10.91 10.03 2.43
CA ASN A 57 11.07 11.48 2.48
C ASN A 57 12.41 11.94 1.87
N ILE A 58 12.41 13.11 1.25
CA ILE A 58 13.59 13.69 0.58
C ILE A 58 14.41 14.45 1.63
N LYS A 59 15.72 14.16 1.69
CA LYS A 59 16.64 14.82 2.60
C LYS A 59 17.90 15.31 1.87
N LEU A 60 18.28 16.56 2.09
CA LEU A 60 19.55 17.10 1.58
C LEU A 60 20.72 16.44 2.32
N ASN A 61 21.76 16.04 1.59
CA ASN A 61 22.92 15.35 2.19
C ASN A 61 23.81 16.31 2.97
N GLN A 62 23.88 17.59 2.56
CA GLN A 62 24.64 18.66 3.21
C GLN A 62 23.74 19.89 3.44
N PRO A 63 22.97 19.93 4.53
CA PRO A 63 22.01 21.00 4.78
C PRO A 63 22.68 22.25 5.38
N THR A 64 23.48 22.98 4.60
CA THR A 64 23.92 24.32 5.02
C THR A 64 22.78 25.33 4.84
N PRO A 65 22.76 26.45 5.59
CA PRO A 65 21.76 27.50 5.40
C PRO A 65 21.69 28.01 3.96
N GLU A 66 22.83 28.13 3.26
CA GLU A 66 22.83 28.51 1.84
C GLU A 66 22.20 27.44 0.95
N ALA A 67 22.51 26.15 1.20
CA ALA A 67 21.98 25.03 0.43
C ALA A 67 20.45 24.91 0.59
N VAL A 68 19.94 25.02 1.83
CA VAL A 68 18.50 25.01 2.14
C VAL A 68 17.81 26.22 1.50
N THR A 69 18.38 27.41 1.63
CA THR A 69 17.82 28.64 1.02
C THR A 69 17.79 28.55 -0.49
N LYS A 70 18.87 28.06 -1.12
CA LYS A 70 18.94 27.84 -2.57
C LYS A 70 17.87 26.83 -3.03
N ALA A 71 17.72 25.70 -2.34
CA ALA A 71 16.71 24.70 -2.68
C ALA A 71 15.28 25.27 -2.55
N ASN A 72 14.99 26.01 -1.48
CA ASN A 72 13.68 26.64 -1.26
C ASN A 72 13.36 27.72 -2.28
N ASN A 73 14.36 28.51 -2.70
CA ASN A 73 14.19 29.51 -3.75
C ASN A 73 13.97 28.87 -5.12
N LEU A 74 14.69 27.78 -5.44
CA LEU A 74 14.54 27.04 -6.71
C LEU A 74 13.20 26.32 -6.82
N LEU A 75 12.72 25.79 -5.69
CA LEU A 75 11.35 25.35 -5.57
C LEU A 75 10.47 26.55 -5.92
N SER A 76 10.45 27.59 -5.07
CA SER A 76 9.59 28.77 -5.19
C SER A 76 9.55 29.41 -6.60
N SER A 77 10.70 29.54 -7.28
CA SER A 77 10.83 30.20 -8.57
C SER A 77 10.28 29.37 -9.75
N ARG A 78 10.46 28.04 -9.74
CA ARG A 78 9.93 27.16 -10.79
C ARG A 78 8.40 27.10 -10.76
N PHE A 79 7.76 27.52 -9.66
CA PHE A 79 6.30 27.59 -9.54
C PHE A 79 5.67 28.84 -10.13
N GLN A 80 6.41 29.96 -10.20
CA GLN A 80 5.87 31.19 -10.80
C GLN A 80 5.55 31.01 -12.30
N LEU A 81 5.99 29.90 -12.92
CA LEU A 81 5.94 29.70 -14.36
C LEU A 81 5.00 28.58 -14.85
N ALA A 82 4.41 27.70 -13.99
CA ALA A 82 3.81 26.47 -14.53
C ALA A 82 2.61 25.79 -13.81
N THR A 83 2.17 26.15 -12.60
CA THR A 83 1.07 25.41 -11.94
C THR A 83 0.29 26.28 -10.93
N SER A 84 -1.04 26.36 -11.09
CA SER A 84 -1.94 26.91 -10.08
C SER A 84 -2.17 25.87 -8.98
N TYR A 85 -1.94 26.26 -7.72
CA TYR A 85 -2.30 25.44 -6.57
C TYR A 85 -3.78 25.59 -6.19
N PRO A 86 -4.45 24.54 -5.67
CA PRO A 86 -3.93 23.18 -5.53
C PRO A 86 -3.81 22.48 -6.89
N THR A 87 -2.86 21.56 -7.00
CA THR A 87 -2.68 20.74 -8.21
C THR A 87 -3.85 19.77 -8.44
N SER A 88 -3.95 19.20 -9.65
CA SER A 88 -4.87 18.11 -9.92
C SER A 88 -4.53 16.87 -9.09
N TRP A 89 -5.54 16.08 -8.73
CA TRP A 89 -5.33 14.82 -8.03
C TRP A 89 -4.46 13.85 -8.85
N VAL A 90 -3.44 13.32 -8.18
CA VAL A 90 -2.54 12.28 -8.70
C VAL A 90 -2.81 11.00 -7.92
N HIS A 91 -3.20 9.96 -8.65
CA HIS A 91 -3.59 8.68 -8.07
C HIS A 91 -2.39 7.87 -7.55
N MET A 92 -2.46 7.41 -6.31
CA MET A 92 -1.42 6.68 -5.60
C MET A 92 -1.60 5.16 -5.74
N ARG A 93 -1.45 4.63 -6.97
CA ARG A 93 -1.74 3.21 -7.33
C ARG A 93 -1.19 2.18 -6.35
N ASN A 94 0.01 2.43 -5.81
CA ASN A 94 0.70 1.49 -4.92
C ASN A 94 -0.01 1.30 -3.56
N TYR A 95 -0.97 2.16 -3.23
CA TYR A 95 -1.73 2.12 -1.99
C TYR A 95 -3.16 1.63 -2.16
N ASP A 96 -3.57 1.33 -3.40
CA ASP A 96 -4.92 0.83 -3.65
C ASP A 96 -5.14 -0.49 -2.92
N ARG A 97 -6.28 -0.60 -2.26
CA ARG A 97 -6.72 -1.82 -1.59
C ARG A 97 -8.03 -2.28 -2.19
N VAL A 98 -8.05 -3.56 -2.54
CA VAL A 98 -9.26 -4.26 -2.96
C VAL A 98 -9.42 -5.47 -2.04
N GLY A 99 -10.60 -5.59 -1.44
CA GLY A 99 -10.97 -6.72 -0.59
C GLY A 99 -12.31 -7.30 -1.03
N SER A 100 -12.50 -8.59 -0.76
CA SER A 100 -13.78 -9.28 -0.93
C SER A 100 -14.14 -9.95 0.40
N LYS A 101 -15.31 -9.63 0.93
CA LYS A 101 -15.76 -10.18 2.21
C LYS A 101 -15.89 -11.69 2.15
N LYS A 102 -16.40 -12.23 1.03
CA LYS A 102 -16.59 -13.67 0.83
C LYS A 102 -15.24 -14.39 0.66
N PHE A 103 -14.33 -13.81 -0.12
CA PHE A 103 -12.99 -14.35 -0.33
C PHE A 103 -12.17 -14.35 0.97
N ASP A 104 -12.21 -13.26 1.75
CA ASP A 104 -11.51 -13.14 3.03
C ASP A 104 -12.01 -14.18 4.03
N ALA A 105 -13.33 -14.37 4.10
CA ALA A 105 -13.93 -15.37 4.99
C ALA A 105 -13.56 -16.80 4.56
N ALA A 106 -13.64 -17.12 3.27
CA ALA A 106 -13.23 -18.41 2.73
C ALA A 106 -11.74 -18.72 3.01
N THR A 107 -10.88 -17.72 2.86
CA THR A 107 -9.44 -17.84 3.13
C THR A 107 -9.17 -18.09 4.62
N LYS A 108 -9.88 -17.39 5.52
CA LYS A 108 -9.80 -17.63 6.97
C LYS A 108 -10.29 -19.03 7.35
N THR A 109 -11.36 -19.52 6.72
CA THR A 109 -11.87 -20.88 6.92
C THR A 109 -10.86 -21.93 6.44
N ALA A 110 -10.28 -21.75 5.25
CA ALA A 110 -9.25 -22.62 4.70
C ALA A 110 -8.03 -22.72 5.63
N PHE A 111 -7.54 -21.57 6.11
CA PHE A 111 -6.45 -21.52 7.08
C PHE A 111 -6.81 -22.22 8.38
N GLY A 112 -7.98 -21.94 8.94
CA GLY A 112 -8.45 -22.56 10.18
C GLY A 112 -8.55 -24.09 10.07
N ALA A 113 -9.05 -24.60 8.94
CA ALA A 113 -9.17 -26.03 8.68
C ALA A 113 -7.78 -26.70 8.61
N ALA A 114 -6.85 -26.12 7.83
CA ALA A 114 -5.49 -26.64 7.71
C ALA A 114 -4.74 -26.58 9.05
N PHE A 115 -4.86 -25.47 9.79
CA PHE A 115 -4.26 -25.32 11.11
C PHE A 115 -4.81 -26.34 12.10
N ALA A 116 -6.13 -26.57 12.12
CA ALA A 116 -6.75 -27.56 12.99
C ALA A 116 -6.29 -29.00 12.65
N ALA A 117 -6.18 -29.34 11.37
CA ALA A 117 -5.69 -30.65 10.91
C ALA A 117 -4.22 -30.87 11.32
N TRP A 118 -3.38 -29.86 11.16
CA TRP A 118 -1.99 -29.88 11.63
C TRP A 118 -1.90 -29.99 13.15
N ALA A 119 -2.62 -29.14 13.89
CA ALA A 119 -2.56 -29.08 15.36
C ALA A 119 -3.03 -30.38 16.03
N LYS A 120 -4.02 -31.07 15.42
CA LYS A 120 -4.51 -32.37 15.88
C LYS A 120 -3.67 -33.56 15.40
N ASN A 121 -2.57 -33.32 14.68
CA ASN A 121 -1.76 -34.36 14.01
C ASN A 121 -2.59 -35.29 13.10
N ILE A 122 -3.71 -34.80 12.53
CA ILE A 122 -4.52 -35.56 11.58
C ILE A 122 -3.73 -35.76 10.29
N THR A 123 -3.09 -34.68 9.83
CA THR A 123 -2.09 -34.73 8.77
C THR A 123 -0.97 -33.75 9.08
N THR A 124 0.25 -34.14 8.74
CA THR A 124 1.45 -33.31 8.86
C THR A 124 2.19 -33.19 7.52
N SER A 125 1.74 -33.90 6.48
CA SER A 125 2.29 -33.76 5.15
C SER A 125 1.77 -32.48 4.52
N TRP A 126 2.65 -31.73 3.86
CA TRP A 126 2.29 -30.42 3.31
C TRP A 126 1.22 -30.53 2.21
N GLN A 127 1.25 -31.61 1.43
CA GLN A 127 0.30 -31.86 0.33
C GLN A 127 -1.11 -32.07 0.86
N GLU A 128 -1.26 -32.86 1.93
CA GLU A 128 -2.54 -33.11 2.56
C GLU A 128 -3.06 -31.86 3.30
N LEU A 129 -2.17 -31.07 3.92
CA LEU A 129 -2.55 -29.78 4.52
C LEU A 129 -3.07 -28.78 3.47
N VAL A 130 -2.44 -28.72 2.31
CA VAL A 130 -2.94 -27.94 1.16
C VAL A 130 -4.29 -28.49 0.71
N GLY A 131 -4.45 -29.81 0.63
CA GLY A 131 -5.73 -30.45 0.33
C GLY A 131 -6.85 -30.06 1.31
N VAL A 132 -6.56 -30.05 2.61
CA VAL A 132 -7.50 -29.60 3.66
C VAL A 132 -7.83 -28.11 3.51
N ALA A 133 -6.84 -27.26 3.21
CA ALA A 133 -7.07 -25.84 2.97
C ALA A 133 -8.00 -25.61 1.78
N VAL A 134 -7.72 -26.27 0.64
CA VAL A 134 -8.53 -26.19 -0.58
C VAL A 134 -9.95 -26.70 -0.33
N ALA A 135 -10.09 -27.82 0.39
CA ALA A 135 -11.40 -28.36 0.76
C ALA A 135 -12.18 -27.39 1.67
N GLY A 136 -11.52 -26.79 2.68
CA GLY A 136 -12.14 -25.78 3.54
C GLY A 136 -12.57 -24.53 2.79
N TYR A 137 -11.75 -24.06 1.84
CA TYR A 137 -12.08 -22.95 0.95
C TYR A 137 -13.32 -23.26 0.08
N GLY A 138 -13.30 -24.40 -0.63
CA GLY A 138 -14.39 -24.81 -1.51
C GLY A 138 -15.69 -25.07 -0.76
N MET A 139 -15.61 -25.71 0.41
CA MET A 139 -16.77 -25.96 1.27
C MET A 139 -17.40 -24.66 1.77
N TYR A 140 -16.60 -23.66 2.13
CA TYR A 140 -17.12 -22.34 2.49
C TYR A 140 -17.91 -21.71 1.34
N TYR A 141 -17.37 -21.71 0.12
CA TYR A 141 -18.03 -21.16 -1.06
C TYR A 141 -19.32 -21.90 -1.41
N TYR A 142 -19.34 -23.23 -1.26
CA TYR A 142 -20.51 -24.04 -1.52
C TYR A 142 -21.63 -23.76 -0.51
N ILE A 143 -21.31 -23.79 0.79
CA ILE A 143 -22.28 -23.54 1.87
C ILE A 143 -22.82 -22.11 1.80
N ASN A 144 -21.95 -21.14 1.51
CA ASN A 144 -22.31 -19.73 1.44
C ASN A 144 -22.57 -19.29 -0.01
N SER A 145 -23.05 -20.19 -0.86
CA SER A 145 -23.29 -19.90 -2.29
C SER A 145 -24.28 -18.76 -2.47
N GLU A 146 -25.33 -18.71 -1.64
CA GLU A 146 -26.38 -17.67 -1.64
C GLU A 146 -25.93 -16.36 -0.96
N THR A 147 -24.83 -16.37 -0.21
CA THR A 147 -24.31 -15.16 0.44
C THR A 147 -23.69 -14.24 -0.61
N GLU A 148 -24.23 -13.03 -0.72
CA GLU A 148 -23.69 -11.99 -1.61
C GLU A 148 -22.25 -11.62 -1.22
N ASP A 149 -21.40 -11.46 -2.23
CA ASP A 149 -20.06 -10.93 -2.01
C ASP A 149 -20.08 -9.40 -2.01
N LEU A 150 -19.41 -8.81 -1.03
CA LEU A 150 -19.23 -7.37 -0.93
C LEU A 150 -17.75 -7.07 -1.15
N TYR A 151 -17.49 -6.33 -2.22
CA TYR A 151 -16.19 -5.78 -2.55
C TYR A 151 -16.00 -4.44 -1.87
N THR A 152 -14.84 -4.27 -1.25
CA THR A 152 -14.39 -3.00 -0.68
C THR A 152 -13.19 -2.52 -1.49
N PHE A 153 -13.30 -1.32 -2.04
CA PHE A 153 -12.23 -0.62 -2.74
C PHE A 153 -11.83 0.59 -1.92
N ILE A 154 -10.54 0.75 -1.67
CA ILE A 154 -9.96 1.93 -1.05
C ILE A 154 -8.87 2.44 -1.97
N GLU A 155 -9.04 3.64 -2.48
CA GLU A 155 -8.08 4.31 -3.34
C GLU A 155 -7.58 5.58 -2.69
N TYR A 156 -6.32 5.91 -2.98
CA TYR A 156 -5.70 7.11 -2.47
C TYR A 156 -5.23 7.97 -3.63
N SER A 157 -5.47 9.27 -3.51
CA SER A 157 -4.92 10.28 -4.41
C SER A 157 -4.28 11.37 -3.59
N TYR A 158 -3.27 12.05 -4.12
CA TYR A 158 -2.70 13.24 -3.50
C TYR A 158 -2.78 14.44 -4.43
N ARG A 159 -2.79 15.63 -3.84
CA ARG A 159 -2.50 16.87 -4.54
C ARG A 159 -1.60 17.74 -3.68
N GLU A 160 -0.73 18.49 -4.33
CA GLU A 160 0.03 19.55 -3.70
C GLU A 160 -0.85 20.79 -3.52
N TRP A 161 -0.84 21.38 -2.33
CA TRP A 161 -1.40 22.68 -1.99
C TRP A 161 -0.38 23.81 -2.11
N GLY A 162 0.90 23.46 -2.11
CA GLY A 162 1.97 24.41 -2.17
C GLY A 162 3.30 23.77 -2.55
N PRO A 163 4.34 24.61 -2.68
CA PRO A 163 5.65 24.21 -3.14
C PRO A 163 6.37 23.21 -2.23
N GLY A 164 5.94 23.12 -0.97
CA GLY A 164 6.71 22.56 0.13
C GLY A 164 7.98 23.36 0.40
N ARG A 165 8.75 22.92 1.39
CA ARG A 165 10.02 23.54 1.77
C ARG A 165 10.95 22.54 2.45
N PHE A 166 12.24 22.80 2.39
CA PHE A 166 13.23 22.17 3.24
C PHE A 166 13.32 22.89 4.58
N ASP A 167 13.34 22.12 5.67
CA ASP A 167 13.65 22.63 7.00
C ASP A 167 15.15 22.89 7.19
N HIS A 168 15.53 23.37 8.38
CA HIS A 168 16.93 23.63 8.70
C HIS A 168 17.80 22.36 8.74
N ASN A 169 17.20 21.17 8.84
CA ASN A 169 17.89 19.88 8.79
C ASN A 169 18.00 19.33 7.37
N GLY A 170 17.50 20.06 6.37
CA GLY A 170 17.42 19.62 4.98
C GLY A 170 16.37 18.55 4.73
N THR A 171 15.43 18.33 5.64
CA THR A 171 14.29 17.43 5.44
C THR A 171 13.22 18.17 4.66
N PHE A 172 12.71 17.54 3.61
CA PHE A 172 11.60 18.10 2.85
C PHE A 172 10.28 17.97 3.64
N ILE A 173 9.55 19.08 3.70
CA ILE A 173 8.22 19.19 4.27
C ILE A 173 7.32 19.60 3.11
N GLY A 174 6.53 18.64 2.62
CA GLY A 174 5.54 18.92 1.60
C GLY A 174 4.33 19.67 2.15
N ASP A 175 3.55 20.22 1.25
CA ASP A 175 2.21 20.74 1.53
C ASP A 175 1.23 19.98 0.67
N TYR A 176 0.76 18.84 1.19
CA TYR A 176 -0.09 17.91 0.47
C TYR A 176 -1.48 17.84 1.09
N GLU A 177 -2.41 17.41 0.28
CA GLU A 177 -3.67 16.83 0.74
C GLU A 177 -3.81 15.47 0.10
N ILE A 178 -4.20 14.49 0.91
CA ILE A 178 -4.41 13.11 0.50
C ILE A 178 -5.92 12.86 0.60
N LEU A 179 -6.51 12.42 -0.50
CA LEU A 179 -7.89 11.98 -0.63
C LEU A 179 -7.93 10.45 -0.53
N LYS A 180 -8.76 9.95 0.38
CA LYS A 180 -9.15 8.55 0.49
C LYS A 180 -10.54 8.39 -0.09
N GLU A 181 -10.67 7.55 -1.09
CA GLU A 181 -11.95 7.18 -1.70
C GLU A 181 -12.27 5.74 -1.32
N MET A 182 -13.40 5.56 -0.62
CA MET A 182 -13.89 4.26 -0.20
C MET A 182 -15.14 3.92 -0.99
N ARG A 183 -15.17 2.72 -1.56
CA ARG A 183 -16.37 2.17 -2.20
C ARG A 183 -16.66 0.78 -1.69
N VAL A 184 -17.90 0.54 -1.32
CA VAL A 184 -18.41 -0.80 -0.97
C VAL A 184 -19.52 -1.15 -1.93
N THR A 185 -19.32 -2.21 -2.71
CA THR A 185 -20.25 -2.62 -3.78
C THR A 185 -20.32 -4.13 -3.93
N LYS A 186 -21.40 -4.61 -4.56
CA LYS A 186 -21.53 -6.02 -4.97
C LYS A 186 -20.76 -6.33 -6.26
N ASN A 187 -20.35 -5.30 -7.01
CA ASN A 187 -19.72 -5.47 -8.31
C ASN A 187 -18.19 -5.49 -8.20
N SER A 188 -17.57 -6.55 -8.74
CA SER A 188 -16.10 -6.70 -8.75
C SER A 188 -15.37 -5.66 -9.62
N ASN A 189 -16.09 -4.96 -10.50
CA ASN A 189 -15.54 -3.90 -11.37
C ASN A 189 -15.64 -2.49 -10.77
N ARG A 190 -15.88 -2.37 -9.45
CA ARG A 190 -15.97 -1.10 -8.72
C ARG A 190 -17.13 -0.18 -9.16
N THR A 191 -18.14 -0.70 -9.85
CA THR A 191 -19.35 0.09 -10.19
C THR A 191 -20.39 0.05 -9.07
N ASP A 192 -21.23 1.08 -8.99
CA ASP A 192 -22.33 1.21 -8.03
C ASP A 192 -21.92 1.08 -6.55
N GLY A 193 -22.93 0.97 -5.67
CA GLY A 193 -22.74 0.76 -4.23
C GLY A 193 -22.62 2.05 -3.42
N SER A 194 -22.18 1.88 -2.18
CA SER A 194 -21.95 2.99 -1.26
C SER A 194 -20.56 3.58 -1.51
N TYR A 195 -20.47 4.91 -1.55
CA TYR A 195 -19.24 5.65 -1.80
C TYR A 195 -19.05 6.73 -0.73
N GLY A 196 -17.82 6.86 -0.24
CA GLY A 196 -17.43 7.85 0.73
C GLY A 196 -16.03 8.37 0.47
N THR A 197 -15.79 9.62 0.83
CA THR A 197 -14.50 10.29 0.66
C THR A 197 -14.05 10.95 1.96
N ASP A 198 -12.76 10.90 2.25
CA ASP A 198 -12.12 11.63 3.35
C ASP A 198 -10.83 12.26 2.83
N ALA A 199 -10.65 13.57 3.04
CA ALA A 199 -9.49 14.31 2.58
C ALA A 199 -8.76 14.94 3.76
N ARG A 200 -7.45 14.72 3.85
CA ARG A 200 -6.62 15.20 4.97
C ARG A 200 -5.34 15.84 4.48
N ARG A 201 -4.95 16.95 5.11
CA ARG A 201 -3.65 17.58 4.87
C ARG A 201 -2.53 16.74 5.46
N SER A 202 -1.40 16.69 4.75
CA SER A 202 -0.21 15.94 5.14
C SER A 202 1.05 16.65 4.67
N THR A 203 2.16 16.42 5.37
CA THR A 203 3.49 16.88 4.98
C THR A 203 4.30 15.81 4.23
N ILE A 204 3.78 14.58 4.18
CA ILE A 204 4.37 13.42 3.52
C ILE A 204 3.35 12.72 2.62
N LEU A 205 3.83 12.04 1.57
CA LEU A 205 3.00 11.25 0.66
C LEU A 205 2.80 9.83 1.18
N GLU A 206 2.22 9.72 2.37
CA GLU A 206 1.87 8.45 3.00
C GLU A 206 0.41 8.51 3.47
N PRO A 207 -0.47 7.62 2.96
CA PRO A 207 -1.87 7.59 3.34
C PRO A 207 -2.10 6.93 4.71
N TRP A 208 -3.25 7.20 5.31
CA TRP A 208 -3.68 6.55 6.55
C TRP A 208 -4.56 5.33 6.25
N PHE A 209 -4.33 4.24 6.99
CA PHE A 209 -5.07 2.98 6.83
C PHE A 209 -6.37 2.97 7.65
#